data_AF-A0ABD3N8B7-F1
#
_entry.id   AF-A0ABD3N8B7-F1
#
_cell.length_a   1.000
_cell.length_b   1.000
_cell.length_c   1.000
_cell.angle_alpha   90.00
_cell.angle_beta   90.00
_cell.angle_gamma   90.00
#
_symmetry.space_group_name_H-M   'P 1'
#
loop_
_entity.id
_entity.type
_entity.pdbx_description
1 polymer ?
#
loop_
_entity_poly.entity_id
_entity_poly.type
_entity_poly.pdbx_seq_one_letter_code
_entity_poly.pdbx_strand_id
1 'polypeptide(L)'
;MRHFVNREATGVFVWALLSCVVRSCLSLLASLSTQRPHHGRGGGGSRRHVGTIAEASIAATSVLARWALSAMPPKVAALAAPGFSFGSTWILYPLKDRYGLIPNLPCRFAEAVMGRLSPRELLVILPIHFLVPAITFRSLQLFIPSSCALESEMYSEESLWLVDVMRETFVNALFTVGLLVIPELLRINGIRRGFALLILYPVYSFGVDADGKASIFGPNVIYSLSCANTSKALSLMQSSHLIGPMLGGILGGKIMSNVFPDDK
;
A
#
# COMPACT_ATOMS: atom_id res chain seq x y z
N MET A 1 18.23 16.33 15.43
CA MET A 1 18.46 14.96 14.91
C MET A 1 17.76 13.85 15.69
N ARG A 2 18.00 13.66 17.00
CA ARG A 2 17.41 12.53 17.75
C ARG A 2 15.88 12.46 17.71
N HIS A 3 15.19 13.59 17.93
CA HIS A 3 13.73 13.64 17.85
C HIS A 3 13.19 13.35 16.44
N PHE A 4 13.91 13.76 15.40
CA PHE A 4 13.56 13.50 14.00
C PHE A 4 13.61 12.00 13.70
N VAL A 5 14.73 11.34 14.04
CA VAL A 5 14.92 9.90 13.86
C VAL A 5 13.85 9.09 14.59
N ASN A 6 13.53 9.46 15.84
CA ASN A 6 12.49 8.80 16.61
C ASN A 6 11.10 8.94 15.97
N ARG A 7 10.77 10.12 15.43
CA ARG A 7 9.49 10.33 14.73
C ARG A 7 9.41 9.52 13.44
N GLU A 8 10.48 9.49 12.66
CA GLU A 8 10.55 8.70 11.42
C GLU A 8 10.37 7.20 11.72
N ALA A 9 11.16 6.66 12.65
CA ALA A 9 11.11 5.25 13.02
C ALA A 9 9.72 4.87 13.57
N THR A 10 9.14 5.71 14.44
CA THR A 10 7.80 5.46 14.98
C THR A 10 6.73 5.52 13.88
N GLY A 11 6.80 6.52 12.99
CA GLY A 11 5.86 6.68 11.88
C GLY A 11 5.90 5.50 10.92
N VAL A 12 7.10 5.05 10.54
CA VAL A 12 7.32 3.88 9.68
C VAL A 12 6.84 2.59 10.37
N PHE A 13 7.10 2.42 11.66
CA PHE A 13 6.61 1.28 12.43
C PHE A 13 5.08 1.21 12.44
N VAL A 14 4.41 2.32 12.81
CA VAL A 14 2.94 2.37 12.87
C VAL A 14 2.33 2.19 11.49
N TRP A 15 2.92 2.78 10.46
CA TRP A 15 2.50 2.57 9.08
C TRP A 15 2.58 1.10 8.67
N ALA A 16 3.69 0.42 8.95
CA ALA A 16 3.87 -0.99 8.61
C ALA A 16 2.79 -1.86 9.29
N LEU A 17 2.54 -1.63 10.59
CA LEU A 17 1.48 -2.32 11.34
C LEU A 17 0.08 -2.08 10.73
N LEU A 18 -0.29 -0.82 10.51
CA LEU A 18 -1.61 -0.48 9.98
C LEU A 18 -1.80 -1.02 8.56
N SER A 19 -0.77 -1.00 7.73
CA SER A 19 -0.82 -1.56 6.38
C SER A 19 -1.02 -3.08 6.40
N CYS A 20 -0.39 -3.80 7.33
CA CYS A 20 -0.66 -5.23 7.54
C CYS A 20 -2.09 -5.49 7.99
N VAL A 21 -2.65 -4.67 8.88
CA VAL A 21 -4.05 -4.79 9.32
C VAL A 21 -4.99 -4.59 8.13
N VAL A 22 -4.80 -3.51 7.37
CA VAL A 22 -5.62 -3.23 6.17
C VAL A 22 -5.52 -4.38 5.18
N ARG A 23 -4.30 -4.85 4.87
CA ARG A 23 -4.11 -6.00 3.96
C ARG A 23 -4.81 -7.26 4.47
N SER A 24 -4.72 -7.56 5.77
CA SER A 24 -5.45 -8.69 6.39
C SER A 24 -6.97 -8.56 6.22
N CYS A 25 -7.52 -7.36 6.48
CA CYS A 25 -8.94 -7.09 6.33
C CYS A 25 -9.39 -7.25 4.88
N LEU A 26 -8.61 -6.76 3.91
CA LEU A 26 -8.92 -6.89 2.49
C LEU A 26 -8.89 -8.36 2.04
N SER A 27 -7.90 -9.14 2.48
CA SER A 27 -7.84 -10.58 2.20
C SER A 27 -9.02 -11.34 2.80
N LEU A 28 -9.44 -10.97 4.02
CA LEU A 28 -10.63 -11.54 4.65
C LEU A 28 -11.90 -11.19 3.87
N LEU A 29 -12.07 -9.93 3.47
CA LEU A 29 -13.22 -9.49 2.65
C LEU A 29 -13.25 -10.23 1.30
N ALA A 30 -12.09 -10.38 0.63
CA ALA A 30 -11.98 -11.13 -0.61
C ALA A 30 -12.38 -12.60 -0.42
N SER A 31 -11.90 -13.26 0.66
CA SER A 31 -12.28 -14.63 1.00
C SER A 31 -13.78 -14.77 1.27
N LEU A 32 -14.37 -13.88 2.06
CA LEU A 32 -15.80 -13.89 2.36
C LEU A 32 -16.66 -13.64 1.10
N SER A 33 -16.18 -12.81 0.17
CA SER A 33 -16.91 -12.50 -1.06
C SER A 33 -17.05 -13.69 -2.02
N THR A 34 -16.10 -14.64 -1.96
CA THR A 34 -16.03 -15.82 -2.83
C THR A 34 -16.68 -17.06 -2.22
N GLN A 35 -17.03 -17.05 -0.93
CA GLN A 35 -17.81 -18.13 -0.32
C GLN A 35 -19.16 -18.27 -1.03
N ARG A 36 -19.40 -19.42 -1.66
CA ARG A 36 -20.73 -19.81 -2.15
C ARG A 36 -21.49 -20.49 -1.00
N PRO A 37 -22.78 -20.19 -0.79
CA PRO A 37 -23.58 -20.99 0.12
C PRO A 37 -23.58 -22.44 -0.41
N HIS A 38 -23.12 -23.38 0.41
CA HIS A 38 -23.24 -24.80 0.11
C HIS A 38 -24.73 -25.15 0.07
N HIS A 39 -25.31 -25.30 -1.13
CA HIS A 39 -26.63 -25.92 -1.26
C HIS A 39 -26.50 -27.40 -0.89
N GLY A 40 -26.78 -27.71 0.38
CA GLY A 40 -26.90 -29.06 0.88
C GLY A 40 -28.08 -29.79 0.24
N ARG A 41 -27.78 -30.65 -0.74
CA ARG A 41 -28.66 -31.77 -1.10
C ARG A 41 -28.64 -32.78 0.05
N GLY A 42 -29.76 -32.93 0.76
CA GLY A 42 -30.20 -34.18 1.38
C GLY A 42 -29.95 -34.39 2.88
N GLY A 43 -31.05 -34.60 3.63
CA GLY A 43 -31.11 -35.50 4.80
C GLY A 43 -31.17 -34.88 6.21
N GLY A 44 -32.29 -35.08 6.92
CA GLY A 44 -32.34 -35.08 8.40
C GLY A 44 -33.05 -33.89 9.08
N GLY A 45 -34.32 -34.07 9.45
CA GLY A 45 -35.28 -33.04 9.87
C GLY A 45 -35.09 -32.30 11.21
N SER A 46 -33.99 -32.46 11.94
CA SER A 46 -33.78 -31.76 13.23
C SER A 46 -32.54 -30.87 13.31
N ARG A 47 -31.66 -30.88 12.28
CA ARG A 47 -30.53 -29.94 12.11
C ARG A 47 -30.87 -28.71 11.25
N ARG A 48 -32.09 -28.62 10.74
CA ARG A 48 -32.49 -27.64 9.72
C ARG A 48 -32.49 -26.19 10.22
N HIS A 49 -32.91 -25.92 11.46
CA HIS A 49 -33.02 -24.52 11.94
C HIS A 49 -31.67 -23.85 12.23
N VAL A 50 -30.71 -24.57 12.82
CA VAL A 50 -29.36 -24.03 13.05
C VAL A 50 -28.60 -23.90 11.73
N GLY A 51 -28.80 -24.85 10.79
CA GLY A 51 -28.28 -24.76 9.42
C GLY A 51 -28.80 -23.53 8.68
N THR A 52 -30.11 -23.24 8.74
CA THR A 52 -30.69 -22.07 8.05
C THR A 52 -30.19 -20.73 8.58
N ILE A 53 -29.93 -20.59 9.88
CA ILE A 53 -29.42 -19.33 10.46
C ILE A 53 -27.95 -19.13 10.09
N ALA A 54 -27.15 -20.20 10.15
CA ALA A 54 -25.73 -20.14 9.74
C ALA A 54 -25.58 -19.90 8.23
N GLU A 55 -26.41 -20.52 7.40
CA GLU A 55 -26.41 -20.29 5.95
C GLU A 55 -26.86 -18.86 5.60
N ALA A 56 -27.89 -18.34 6.29
CA ALA A 56 -28.35 -16.97 6.11
C ALA A 56 -27.30 -15.94 6.55
N SER A 57 -26.56 -16.21 7.64
CA SER A 57 -25.50 -15.32 8.10
C SER A 57 -24.30 -15.30 7.15
N ILE A 58 -23.89 -16.45 6.61
CA ILE A 58 -22.84 -16.55 5.58
C ILE A 58 -23.27 -15.84 4.29
N ALA A 59 -24.53 -15.99 3.88
CA ALA A 59 -25.06 -15.27 2.72
C ALA A 59 -25.04 -13.75 2.94
N ALA A 60 -25.49 -13.28 4.11
CA ALA A 60 -25.48 -11.86 4.44
C ALA A 60 -24.05 -11.28 4.49
N THR A 61 -23.10 -11.98 5.11
CA THR A 61 -21.70 -11.52 5.20
C THR A 61 -21.02 -11.51 3.85
N SER A 62 -21.26 -12.49 2.98
CA SER A 62 -20.70 -12.51 1.62
C SER A 62 -21.25 -11.38 0.75
N VAL A 63 -22.55 -11.04 0.86
CA VAL A 63 -23.16 -9.90 0.16
C VAL A 63 -22.56 -8.58 0.65
N LEU A 64 -22.43 -8.39 1.96
CA LEU A 64 -21.79 -7.20 2.53
C LEU A 64 -20.33 -7.07 2.10
N ALA A 65 -19.58 -8.19 2.07
CA ALA A 65 -18.20 -8.19 1.60
C ALA A 65 -18.09 -7.79 0.11
N ARG A 66 -18.98 -8.29 -0.75
CA ARG A 66 -19.04 -7.88 -2.17
C ARG A 66 -19.37 -6.41 -2.33
N TRP A 67 -20.33 -5.91 -1.56
CA TRP A 67 -20.69 -4.49 -1.59
C TRP A 67 -19.52 -3.61 -1.15
N ALA A 68 -18.84 -3.97 -0.06
CA ALA A 68 -17.64 -3.27 0.41
C ALA A 68 -16.52 -3.27 -0.66
N LEU A 69 -16.25 -4.40 -1.31
CA LEU A 69 -15.24 -4.49 -2.38
C LEU A 69 -15.65 -3.73 -3.64
N SER A 70 -16.95 -3.63 -3.95
CA SER A 70 -17.43 -2.89 -5.13
C SER A 70 -17.22 -1.38 -5.03
N ALA A 71 -17.08 -0.85 -3.80
CA ALA A 71 -16.72 0.55 -3.56
C ALA A 71 -15.20 0.80 -3.69
N MET A 72 -14.38 -0.25 -3.72
CA MET A 72 -12.91 -0.17 -3.82
C MET A 72 -12.44 -0.25 -5.27
N PRO A 73 -11.20 0.17 -5.58
CA PRO A 73 -10.63 0.03 -6.92
C PRO A 73 -10.79 -1.40 -7.45
N PRO A 74 -11.16 -1.62 -8.73
CA PRO A 74 -11.50 -2.97 -9.23
C PRO A 74 -10.41 -4.02 -8.98
N LYS A 75 -9.14 -3.61 -9.02
CA LYS A 75 -7.99 -4.49 -8.74
C LYS A 75 -7.84 -4.87 -7.25
N VAL A 76 -8.44 -4.14 -6.33
CA VAL A 76 -8.46 -4.49 -4.90
C VAL A 76 -9.28 -5.76 -4.65
N ALA A 77 -10.41 -5.93 -5.35
CA ALA A 77 -11.22 -7.14 -5.25
C ALA A 77 -10.48 -8.41 -5.70
N ALA A 78 -9.56 -8.26 -6.67
CA ALA A 78 -8.67 -9.32 -7.13
C ALA A 78 -7.36 -9.43 -6.32
N LEU A 79 -7.20 -8.64 -5.25
CA LEU A 79 -5.95 -8.48 -4.48
C LEU A 79 -4.73 -8.10 -5.35
N ALA A 80 -4.98 -7.51 -6.52
CA ALA A 80 -3.98 -7.08 -7.50
C ALA A 80 -3.61 -5.59 -7.36
N ALA A 81 -4.10 -4.91 -6.32
CA ALA A 81 -3.76 -3.51 -5.99
C ALA A 81 -3.10 -3.38 -4.61
N PRO A 82 -1.90 -3.97 -4.42
CA PRO A 82 -1.23 -3.98 -3.11
C PRO A 82 -0.91 -2.56 -2.61
N GLY A 83 -0.70 -1.60 -3.50
CA GLY A 83 -0.54 -0.18 -3.17
C GLY A 83 -1.73 0.45 -2.46
N PHE A 84 -2.94 -0.13 -2.54
CA PHE A 84 -4.07 0.34 -1.75
C PHE A 84 -3.89 0.04 -0.25
N SER A 85 -3.13 -1.01 0.11
CA SER A 85 -2.83 -1.32 1.52
C SER A 85 -1.70 -0.46 2.07
N PHE A 86 -0.63 -0.30 1.28
CA PHE A 86 0.62 0.34 1.74
C PHE A 86 0.70 1.83 1.40
N GLY A 87 -0.02 2.27 0.37
CA GLY A 87 -0.08 3.65 -0.11
C GLY A 87 -1.39 4.36 0.23
N SER A 88 -2.26 3.79 1.08
CA SER A 88 -3.58 4.37 1.36
C SER A 88 -3.50 5.77 1.96
N THR A 89 -4.20 6.73 1.37
CA THR A 89 -4.34 8.08 1.95
C THR A 89 -5.00 8.07 3.33
N TRP A 90 -5.85 7.07 3.62
CA TRP A 90 -6.49 6.94 4.93
C TRP A 90 -5.52 6.56 6.04
N ILE A 91 -4.39 5.95 5.70
CA ILE A 91 -3.32 5.66 6.64
C ILE A 91 -2.31 6.81 6.63
N LEU A 92 -1.87 7.23 5.45
CA LEU A 92 -0.76 8.16 5.31
C LEU A 92 -1.06 9.57 5.81
N TYR A 93 -2.30 10.09 5.65
CA TYR A 93 -2.62 11.43 6.12
C TYR A 93 -2.74 11.56 7.64
N PRO A 94 -3.42 10.66 8.37
CA PRO A 94 -3.37 10.68 9.83
C PRO A 94 -1.95 10.55 10.40
N LEU A 95 -1.08 9.77 9.74
CA LEU A 95 0.32 9.68 10.13
C LEU A 95 1.08 10.97 9.86
N LYS A 96 0.83 11.65 8.73
CA LYS A 96 1.34 13.01 8.48
C LYS A 96 0.93 13.97 9.58
N ASP A 97 -0.34 13.98 9.97
CA ASP A 97 -0.84 14.87 11.02
C ASP A 97 -0.21 14.57 12.39
N ARG A 98 -0.02 13.29 12.70
CA ARG A 98 0.50 12.87 14.01
C ARG A 98 2.01 13.03 14.15
N TYR A 99 2.77 12.70 13.11
CA TYR A 99 4.23 12.63 13.13
C TYR A 99 4.92 13.75 12.37
N GLY A 100 4.17 14.51 11.56
CA GLY A 100 4.68 15.58 10.70
C GLY A 100 5.34 15.09 9.41
N LEU A 101 5.15 13.81 9.04
CA LEU A 101 5.80 13.19 7.89
C LEU A 101 4.94 12.09 7.27
N ILE A 102 5.13 11.83 5.98
CA ILE A 102 4.56 10.68 5.29
C ILE A 102 5.60 9.55 5.30
N PRO A 103 5.35 8.40 5.95
CA PRO A 103 6.28 7.28 6.02
C PRO A 103 6.29 6.47 4.71
N ASN A 104 6.60 7.14 3.60
CA ASN A 104 6.62 6.59 2.26
C ASN A 104 7.92 7.03 1.57
N LEU A 105 8.79 6.07 1.21
CA LEU A 105 10.14 6.39 0.73
C LEU A 105 10.16 7.27 -0.54
N PRO A 106 9.33 7.02 -1.58
CA PRO A 106 9.20 7.92 -2.73
C PRO A 106 8.89 9.38 -2.33
N CYS A 107 8.01 9.59 -1.35
CA CYS A 107 7.72 10.93 -0.84
C CYS A 107 8.95 11.59 -0.19
N ARG A 108 9.78 10.83 0.55
CA ARG A 108 11.01 11.36 1.17
C ARG A 108 12.05 11.76 0.12
N PHE A 109 12.17 10.99 -0.97
CA PHE A 109 12.99 11.38 -2.12
C PHE A 109 12.48 12.67 -2.77
N ALA A 110 11.18 12.79 -2.95
CA ALA A 110 10.59 13.99 -3.53
C ALA A 110 10.84 15.23 -2.64
N GLU A 111 10.63 15.11 -1.33
CA GLU A 111 10.92 16.17 -0.37
C GLU A 111 12.40 16.57 -0.35
N ALA A 112 13.32 15.62 -0.53
CA ALA A 112 14.74 15.91 -0.67
C ALA A 112 15.04 16.72 -1.93
N VAL A 113 14.44 16.36 -3.07
CA VAL A 113 14.58 17.12 -4.33
C VAL A 113 14.00 18.52 -4.22
N MET A 114 12.90 18.67 -3.48
CA MET A 114 12.30 19.98 -3.19
C MET A 114 13.10 20.81 -2.16
N GLY A 115 14.16 20.25 -1.56
CA GLY A 115 14.95 20.93 -0.53
C GLY A 115 14.30 20.97 0.86
N ARG A 116 13.17 20.27 1.06
CA ARG A 116 12.50 20.13 2.37
C ARG A 116 13.23 19.15 3.30
N LEU A 117 14.07 18.30 2.73
CA LEU A 117 14.88 17.32 3.44
C LEU A 117 16.34 17.43 2.99
N SER A 118 17.28 17.51 3.93
CA SER A 118 18.70 17.52 3.59
C SER A 118 19.18 16.13 3.12
N PRO A 119 20.22 16.06 2.26
CA PRO A 119 20.80 14.77 1.86
C PRO A 119 21.29 13.93 3.06
N ARG A 120 21.76 14.59 4.12
CA ARG A 120 22.20 13.93 5.36
C ARG A 120 21.04 13.26 6.09
N GLU A 121 19.88 13.91 6.14
CA GLU A 121 18.69 13.31 6.73
C GLU A 121 18.18 12.16 5.88
N LEU A 122 18.19 12.28 4.55
CA LEU A 122 17.80 11.19 3.65
C LEU A 122 18.65 9.94 3.84
N LEU A 123 19.98 10.10 4.00
CA LEU A 123 20.90 8.99 4.29
C LEU A 123 20.57 8.27 5.61
N VAL A 124 20.03 8.99 6.61
CA VAL A 124 19.62 8.41 7.89
C VAL A 124 18.23 7.78 7.81
N ILE A 125 17.33 8.35 7.01
CA ILE A 125 15.97 7.83 6.79
C ILE A 125 15.98 6.51 6.02
N LEU A 126 16.85 6.39 5.02
CA LEU A 126 16.89 5.22 4.15
C LEU A 126 17.01 3.89 4.95
N PRO A 127 17.99 3.69 5.85
CA PRO A 127 18.05 2.45 6.63
C PRO A 127 16.84 2.28 7.54
N ILE A 128 16.24 3.35 8.07
CA ILE A 128 15.02 3.27 8.90
C ILE A 128 13.87 2.68 8.08
N HIS A 129 13.66 3.18 6.85
CA HIS A 129 12.57 2.74 5.97
C HIS A 129 12.67 1.26 5.59
N PHE A 130 13.88 0.69 5.51
CA PHE A 130 14.07 -0.74 5.21
C PHE A 130 14.08 -1.63 6.47
N LEU A 131 14.78 -1.20 7.53
CA LEU A 131 14.97 -2.03 8.73
C LEU A 131 13.70 -2.09 9.59
N VAL A 132 13.03 -0.96 9.80
CA VAL A 132 11.86 -0.92 10.71
C VAL A 132 10.72 -1.81 10.20
N PRO A 133 10.29 -1.74 8.92
CA PRO A 133 9.25 -2.63 8.44
C PRO A 133 9.72 -4.09 8.39
N ALA A 134 11.00 -4.37 8.07
CA ALA A 134 11.52 -5.74 8.07
C ALA A 134 11.45 -6.38 9.47
N ILE A 135 11.88 -5.65 10.50
CA ILE A 135 11.75 -6.09 11.89
C ILE A 135 10.27 -6.24 12.27
N THR A 136 9.43 -5.27 11.90
CA THR A 136 7.99 -5.29 12.21
C THR A 136 7.32 -6.52 11.62
N PHE A 137 7.51 -6.80 10.33
CA PHE A 137 6.91 -7.95 9.64
C PHE A 137 7.44 -9.27 10.20
N ARG A 138 8.75 -9.37 10.46
CA ARG A 138 9.35 -10.56 11.08
C ARG A 138 8.82 -10.80 12.50
N SER A 139 8.66 -9.75 13.30
CA SER A 139 8.05 -9.86 14.62
C SER A 139 6.58 -10.28 14.53
N LEU A 140 5.80 -9.74 13.59
CA LEU A 140 4.41 -10.13 13.39
C LEU A 140 4.27 -11.61 13.01
N GLN A 141 5.18 -12.18 12.22
CA GLN A 141 5.17 -13.61 11.88
C GLN A 141 5.25 -14.52 13.12
N LEU A 142 5.88 -14.06 14.21
CA LEU A 142 5.96 -14.83 15.46
C LEU A 142 4.59 -14.95 16.16
N PHE A 143 3.71 -13.96 15.96
CA PHE A 143 2.41 -13.89 16.62
C PHE A 143 1.25 -14.29 15.71
N ILE A 144 1.43 -14.14 14.39
CA ILE A 144 0.39 -14.38 13.38
C ILE A 144 0.97 -15.36 12.34
N PRO A 145 0.95 -16.67 12.63
CA PRO A 145 1.45 -17.67 11.69
C PRO A 145 0.64 -17.62 10.39
N SER A 146 1.35 -17.57 9.26
CA SER A 146 0.79 -17.83 7.92
C SER A 146 -0.38 -16.93 7.51
N SER A 147 -0.34 -15.63 7.84
CA SER A 147 -1.33 -14.69 7.29
C SER A 147 -0.95 -14.22 5.88
N CYS A 148 -1.92 -14.18 4.97
CA CYS A 148 -1.76 -13.58 3.63
C CYS A 148 -1.27 -12.11 3.67
N ALA A 149 -1.41 -11.44 4.82
CA ALA A 149 -0.94 -10.07 5.00
C ALA A 149 0.58 -9.93 5.04
N LEU A 150 1.30 -11.01 5.36
CA LEU A 150 2.75 -11.03 5.44
C LEU A 150 3.39 -11.70 4.22
N GLU A 151 2.61 -12.23 3.28
CA GLU A 151 3.11 -12.85 2.07
C GLU A 151 3.81 -11.82 1.16
N SER A 152 4.95 -12.19 0.57
CA SER A 152 5.69 -11.29 -0.31
C SER A 152 4.91 -11.08 -1.60
N GLU A 153 4.90 -9.83 -2.07
CA GLU A 153 4.25 -9.50 -3.32
C GLU A 153 5.15 -9.91 -4.49
N MET A 154 4.76 -10.97 -5.19
CA MET A 154 5.44 -11.41 -6.41
C MET A 154 4.86 -10.66 -7.62
N TYR A 155 5.75 -10.08 -8.44
CA TYR A 155 5.43 -9.46 -9.72
C TYR A 155 5.83 -10.39 -10.87
N SER A 156 5.14 -10.26 -12.00
CA SER A 156 5.48 -11.02 -13.21
C SER A 156 6.84 -10.60 -13.76
N GLU A 157 7.68 -11.57 -14.13
CA GLU A 157 9.00 -11.34 -14.75
C GLU A 157 8.95 -11.50 -16.28
N GLU A 158 7.76 -11.60 -16.88
CA GLU A 158 7.57 -11.82 -18.32
C GLU A 158 7.79 -10.54 -19.15
N SER A 159 7.62 -9.37 -18.54
CA SER A 159 7.84 -8.07 -19.17
C SER A 159 9.32 -7.70 -19.27
N LEU A 160 9.63 -6.83 -20.23
CA LEU A 160 10.95 -6.22 -20.30
C LEU A 160 11.18 -5.35 -19.05
N TRP A 161 12.19 -5.67 -18.26
CA TRP A 161 12.54 -4.96 -17.02
C TRP A 161 12.50 -3.43 -17.14
N LEU A 162 13.00 -2.87 -18.26
CA LEU A 162 13.00 -1.44 -18.50
C LEU A 162 11.59 -0.85 -18.58
N VAL A 163 10.64 -1.56 -19.19
CA VAL A 163 9.24 -1.13 -19.29
C VAL A 163 8.61 -1.06 -17.90
N ASP A 164 8.89 -2.04 -17.03
CA ASP A 164 8.37 -2.07 -15.66
C ASP A 164 8.99 -0.96 -14.81
N VAL A 165 10.29 -0.71 -14.93
CA VAL A 165 10.95 0.45 -14.30
C VAL A 165 10.27 1.76 -14.71
N MET A 166 10.00 1.95 -16.00
CA MET A 166 9.37 3.18 -16.50
C MET A 166 7.94 3.32 -16.00
N ARG A 167 7.14 2.23 -16.05
CA ARG A 167 5.77 2.21 -15.50
C ARG A 167 5.77 2.53 -14.01
N GLU A 168 6.62 1.88 -13.23
CA GLU A 168 6.79 2.14 -11.80
C GLU A 168 7.20 3.59 -11.53
N THR A 169 8.15 4.11 -12.30
CA THR A 169 8.63 5.49 -12.17
C THR A 169 7.51 6.50 -12.38
N PHE A 170 6.75 6.39 -13.48
CA PHE A 170 5.66 7.33 -13.77
C PHE A 170 4.52 7.23 -12.76
N VAL A 171 4.11 6.02 -12.42
CA VAL A 171 3.00 5.78 -11.49
C VAL A 171 3.36 6.27 -10.08
N ASN A 172 4.60 6.05 -9.63
CA ASN A 172 5.07 6.59 -8.34
C ASN A 172 5.27 8.11 -8.36
N ALA A 173 5.66 8.70 -9.50
CA ALA A 173 5.72 10.14 -9.64
C ALA A 173 4.33 10.77 -9.50
N LEU A 174 3.33 10.24 -10.22
CA LEU A 174 1.94 10.68 -10.14
C LEU A 174 1.38 10.49 -8.72
N PHE A 175 1.64 9.33 -8.11
CA PHE A 175 1.24 9.06 -6.73
C PHE A 175 1.86 10.06 -5.76
N THR A 176 3.17 10.29 -5.84
CA THR A 176 3.89 11.18 -4.92
C THR A 176 3.44 12.63 -5.07
N VAL A 177 3.33 13.12 -6.31
CA VAL A 177 2.80 14.46 -6.60
C VAL A 177 1.38 14.56 -6.07
N GLY A 178 0.51 13.59 -6.40
CA GLY A 178 -0.88 13.64 -5.96
C GLY A 178 -1.01 13.58 -4.44
N LEU A 179 -0.24 12.73 -3.76
CA LEU A 179 -0.29 12.59 -2.31
C LEU A 179 0.14 13.86 -1.58
N LEU A 180 1.13 14.58 -2.11
CA LEU A 180 1.68 15.79 -1.49
C LEU A 180 0.96 17.08 -1.92
N VAL A 181 0.52 17.18 -3.18
CA VAL A 181 -0.05 18.40 -3.76
C VAL A 181 -1.58 18.45 -3.63
N ILE A 182 -2.30 17.35 -3.93
CA ILE A 182 -3.78 17.36 -3.94
C ILE A 182 -4.36 17.82 -2.59
N PRO A 183 -3.89 17.34 -1.42
CA PRO A 183 -4.41 17.82 -0.13
C PRO A 183 -4.30 19.33 0.04
N GLU A 184 -3.20 19.91 -0.43
CA GLU A 184 -2.95 21.35 -0.32
C GLU A 184 -3.88 22.12 -1.27
N LEU A 185 -4.04 21.66 -2.50
CA LEU A 185 -5.00 22.24 -3.44
C LEU A 185 -6.44 22.16 -2.90
N LEU A 186 -6.85 21.02 -2.35
CA LEU A 186 -8.17 20.87 -1.74
C LEU A 186 -8.34 21.83 -0.55
N ARG A 187 -7.32 21.95 0.30
CA ARG A 187 -7.31 22.86 1.46
C ARG A 187 -7.50 24.31 1.05
N ILE A 188 -6.76 24.78 0.04
CA ILE A 188 -6.85 26.16 -0.49
C ILE A 188 -8.27 26.44 -1.02
N ASN A 189 -8.92 25.42 -1.60
CA ASN A 189 -10.28 25.53 -2.12
C ASN A 189 -11.38 25.25 -1.07
N GLY A 190 -11.04 25.09 0.22
CA GLY A 190 -12.01 24.79 1.27
C GLY A 190 -12.66 23.39 1.17
N ILE A 191 -12.08 22.49 0.36
CA ILE A 191 -12.57 21.12 0.17
C ILE A 191 -11.92 20.20 1.21
N ARG A 192 -12.71 19.27 1.76
CA ARG A 192 -12.20 18.30 2.73
C ARG A 192 -11.13 17.41 2.10
N ARG A 193 -10.01 17.21 2.81
CA ARG A 193 -8.89 16.35 2.36
C ARG A 193 -9.31 14.91 2.02
N GLY A 194 -10.40 14.40 2.59
CA GLY A 194 -10.92 13.06 2.28
C GLY A 194 -11.21 12.82 0.79
N PHE A 195 -11.49 13.88 0.03
CA PHE A 195 -11.70 13.79 -1.42
C PHE A 195 -10.41 13.47 -2.21
N ALA A 196 -9.23 13.62 -1.62
CA ALA A 196 -7.97 13.27 -2.27
C ALA A 196 -7.90 11.79 -2.67
N LEU A 197 -8.56 10.90 -1.91
CA LEU A 197 -8.63 9.48 -2.27
C LEU A 197 -9.34 9.27 -3.61
N LEU A 198 -10.43 9.99 -3.88
CA LEU A 198 -11.17 9.85 -5.13
C LEU A 198 -10.34 10.28 -6.33
N ILE A 199 -9.51 11.32 -6.15
CA ILE A 199 -8.62 11.83 -7.20
C ILE A 199 -7.45 10.85 -7.43
N LEU A 200 -6.92 10.24 -6.36
CA LEU A 200 -5.85 9.25 -6.44
C LEU A 200 -6.33 7.84 -6.80
N TYR A 201 -7.64 7.60 -6.76
CA TYR A 201 -8.26 6.29 -7.00
C TYR A 201 -7.78 5.61 -8.30
N PRO A 202 -7.67 6.30 -9.45
CA PRO A 202 -7.19 5.68 -10.69
C PRO A 202 -5.75 5.18 -10.59
N VAL A 203 -4.90 5.88 -9.81
CA VAL A 203 -3.48 5.55 -9.66
C VAL A 203 -3.31 4.19 -8.98
N TYR A 204 -4.15 3.85 -8.00
CA TYR A 204 -4.14 2.55 -7.34
C TYR A 204 -4.54 1.38 -8.25
N SER A 205 -5.22 1.65 -9.37
CA SER A 205 -5.65 0.63 -10.34
C SER A 205 -4.70 0.47 -11.52
N PHE A 206 -3.70 1.35 -11.67
CA PHE A 206 -2.80 1.27 -12.81
C PHE A 206 -1.84 0.08 -12.67
N GLY A 207 -1.80 -0.79 -13.69
CA GLY A 207 -0.93 -1.97 -13.69
C GLY A 207 0.49 -1.62 -14.08
N VAL A 208 1.47 -2.15 -13.37
CA VAL A 208 2.89 -1.85 -13.58
C VAL A 208 3.70 -3.03 -14.13
N ASP A 209 3.18 -4.26 -14.04
CA ASP A 209 3.81 -5.48 -14.62
C ASP A 209 2.97 -6.09 -15.77
N ALA A 210 3.42 -7.23 -16.30
CA ALA A 210 2.74 -7.96 -17.37
C ALA A 210 1.35 -8.51 -16.97
N ASP A 211 1.20 -8.95 -15.71
CA ASP A 211 -0.07 -9.48 -15.17
C ASP A 211 -1.06 -8.36 -14.80
N GLY A 212 -0.65 -7.10 -14.94
CA GLY A 212 -1.45 -5.94 -14.61
C GLY A 212 -1.57 -5.69 -13.10
N LYS A 213 -0.72 -6.26 -12.27
CA LYS A 213 -0.59 -5.96 -10.85
C LYS A 213 -0.18 -4.50 -10.65
N ALA A 214 -0.78 -3.81 -9.70
CA ALA A 214 -0.49 -2.40 -9.43
C ALA A 214 0.76 -2.22 -8.56
N SER A 215 1.30 -1.00 -8.55
CA SER A 215 2.44 -0.64 -7.70
C SER A 215 2.09 -0.76 -6.22
N ILE A 216 3.09 -1.09 -5.39
CA ILE A 216 3.01 -1.01 -3.92
C ILE A 216 3.23 0.41 -3.41
N PHE A 217 3.76 1.30 -4.25
CA PHE A 217 4.17 2.66 -3.89
C PHE A 217 5.22 2.74 -2.78
N GLY A 218 5.91 1.64 -2.47
CA GLY A 218 6.82 1.54 -1.33
C GLY A 218 7.86 0.45 -1.56
N PRO A 219 9.05 0.78 -2.10
CA PRO A 219 10.07 -0.22 -2.42
C PRO A 219 10.60 -0.89 -1.14
N ASN A 220 10.55 -0.18 -0.02
CA ASN A 220 10.88 -0.71 1.29
C ASN A 220 9.93 -1.81 1.76
N VAL A 221 8.64 -1.77 1.38
CA VAL A 221 7.68 -2.84 1.70
C VAL A 221 8.09 -4.14 1.03
N ILE A 222 8.35 -4.08 -0.28
CA ILE A 222 8.74 -5.25 -1.09
C ILE A 222 9.98 -5.89 -0.50
N TYR A 223 10.99 -5.08 -0.24
CA TYR A 223 12.22 -5.54 0.38
C TYR A 223 11.96 -6.19 1.75
N SER A 224 11.25 -5.49 2.64
CA SER A 224 11.01 -5.96 4.01
C SER A 224 10.16 -7.23 4.07
N LEU A 225 9.14 -7.37 3.22
CA LEU A 225 8.33 -8.59 3.14
C LEU A 225 9.14 -9.76 2.56
N SER A 226 10.02 -9.51 1.59
CA SER A 226 10.93 -10.53 1.07
C SER A 226 11.99 -10.94 2.10
N CYS A 227 12.46 -10.04 2.96
CA CYS A 227 13.34 -10.41 4.08
C CYS A 227 12.62 -11.20 5.17
N ALA A 228 11.33 -10.92 5.40
CA ALA A 228 10.53 -11.65 6.37
C ALA A 228 10.15 -13.05 5.85
N ASN A 229 9.86 -13.20 4.56
CA ASN A 229 9.59 -14.50 3.96
C ASN A 229 10.88 -15.11 3.44
N THR A 230 11.42 -16.08 4.19
CA THR A 230 12.64 -16.84 3.87
C THR A 230 12.61 -17.61 2.53
N SER A 231 11.55 -17.48 1.74
CA SER A 231 11.24 -18.39 0.63
C SER A 231 11.88 -18.05 -0.71
N LYS A 232 12.28 -16.80 -1.03
CA LYS A 232 12.99 -16.50 -2.30
C LYS A 232 13.93 -15.28 -2.18
N ALA A 233 15.15 -15.42 -2.69
CA ALA A 233 16.04 -14.29 -2.92
C ALA A 233 15.40 -13.34 -3.93
N LEU A 234 15.54 -12.03 -3.70
CA LEU A 234 15.09 -10.99 -4.64
C LEU A 234 15.76 -11.20 -6.01
N SER A 235 14.97 -11.56 -7.01
CA SER A 235 15.43 -11.67 -8.40
C SER A 235 15.87 -10.29 -8.92
N LEU A 236 16.86 -10.27 -9.81
CA LEU A 236 17.24 -9.05 -10.54
C LEU A 236 16.04 -8.44 -11.27
N MET A 237 15.10 -9.26 -11.71
CA MET A 237 13.88 -8.78 -12.39
C MET A 237 12.96 -7.99 -11.44
N GLN A 238 12.94 -8.33 -10.14
CA GLN A 238 12.18 -7.58 -9.13
C GLN A 238 12.81 -6.24 -8.74
N SER A 239 14.06 -5.97 -9.17
CA SER A 239 14.73 -4.69 -8.89
C SER A 239 14.01 -3.50 -9.52
N SER A 240 13.21 -3.72 -10.58
CA SER A 240 12.39 -2.68 -11.21
C SER A 240 11.44 -2.02 -10.21
N HIS A 241 10.81 -2.84 -9.36
CA HIS A 241 9.87 -2.41 -8.33
C HIS A 241 10.55 -1.83 -7.08
N LEU A 242 11.88 -1.94 -6.97
CA LEU A 242 12.68 -1.25 -5.95
C LEU A 242 13.18 0.10 -6.45
N ILE A 243 13.73 0.13 -7.66
CA ILE A 243 14.37 1.31 -8.27
C ILE A 243 13.32 2.28 -8.79
N GLY A 244 12.31 1.78 -9.51
CA GLY A 244 11.27 2.57 -10.15
C GLY A 244 10.57 3.54 -9.17
N PRO A 245 10.11 3.10 -7.98
CA PRO A 245 9.51 4.00 -7.01
C PRO A 245 10.45 5.11 -6.51
N MET A 246 11.75 4.83 -6.33
CA MET A 246 12.73 5.84 -5.92
C MET A 246 12.92 6.90 -7.02
N LEU A 247 13.06 6.45 -8.27
CA LEU A 247 13.12 7.35 -9.43
C LEU A 247 11.82 8.15 -9.59
N GLY A 248 10.67 7.52 -9.33
CA GLY A 248 9.37 8.18 -9.33
C GLY A 248 9.27 9.27 -8.28
N GLY A 249 9.79 9.04 -7.07
CA GLY A 249 9.93 10.06 -6.04
C GLY A 249 10.79 11.25 -6.49
N ILE A 250 11.94 10.98 -7.10
CA ILE A 250 12.84 12.02 -7.64
C ILE A 250 12.13 12.84 -8.74
N LEU A 251 11.49 12.15 -9.69
CA LEU A 251 10.75 12.77 -10.79
C LEU A 251 9.58 13.60 -10.26
N GLY A 252 8.80 13.06 -9.32
CA GLY A 252 7.71 13.77 -8.64
C GLY A 252 8.20 15.00 -7.90
N GLY A 253 9.35 14.92 -7.22
CA GLY A 253 10.04 16.05 -6.61
C GLY A 253 10.35 17.16 -7.60
N LYS A 254 10.89 16.80 -8.78
CA LYS A 254 11.17 17.76 -9.86
C LYS A 254 9.89 18.38 -10.44
N ILE A 255 8.81 17.61 -10.57
CA ILE A 255 7.52 18.14 -11.03
C ILE A 255 7.02 19.17 -10.01
N MET A 256 7.01 18.84 -8.73
CA MET A 256 6.56 19.75 -7.68
C MET A 256 7.44 20.99 -7.60
N SER A 257 8.77 20.86 -7.63
CA SER A 257 9.67 22.02 -7.53
C SER A 257 9.50 23.03 -8.69
N ASN A 258 9.04 22.58 -9.86
CA ASN A 258 8.87 23.44 -11.03
C ASN A 258 7.42 23.93 -11.20
N VAL A 259 6.42 23.08 -10.95
CA VAL A 259 5.00 23.36 -11.23
C VAL A 259 4.24 23.81 -9.99
N PHE A 260 4.64 23.33 -8.81
CA PHE A 260 4.01 23.64 -7.52
C PHE A 260 5.08 24.08 -6.50
N PRO A 261 5.88 25.11 -6.81
CA PRO A 261 6.98 25.53 -5.96
C PRO A 261 6.47 25.98 -4.59
N ASP A 262 7.24 25.70 -3.55
CA ASP A 262 7.00 26.29 -2.23
C ASP A 262 7.28 27.80 -2.28
N ASP A 263 6.47 28.59 -1.57
CA ASP A 263 6.73 30.01 -1.36
C ASP A 263 8.09 30.15 -0.65
N LYS A 264 9.03 30.85 -1.29
CA LYS A 264 10.38 31.09 -0.78
C LYS A 264 10.41 32.17 0.30
#